data_AF-A0A2D6X6E1-F1
#
_entry.id   AF-A0A2D6X6E1-F1
#
_cell.length_a   1.000
_cell.length_b   1.000
_cell.length_c   1.000
_cell.angle_alpha   90.00
_cell.angle_beta   90.00
_cell.angle_gamma   90.00
#
_symmetry.space_group_name_H-M   'P 1'
#
loop_
_entity.id
_entity.type
_entity.pdbx_description
1 polymer ?
#
loop_
_entity_poly.entity_id
_entity_poly.type
_entity_poly.pdbx_seq_one_letter_code
_entity_poly.pdbx_strand_id
1 'polypeptide(L)'
;MSIKSKKNRTKPDQELPSNQQKPGGFSAFAFNIDAKGNIMPTSAIPSINTVFGGDGSDGDLKVSSGTTTLDLASTSLFIKNYQSISISETGKLAFSNPSSNGTVIILNCRENAVISSTQPAIDVSSLGGASATPGISLYQGVTANDGGDSTNPTGGAAGTATSVVKSSGILFLQCGGGGGLGSFSLAGGAGGGALGILVAGDLTFTGTIDANGANGTSSGDAGSGGGAGGSVYTLFTSAISTAGTINTNGGAGGGSGSNSSDGGGGGGSNRVSGGAGGDGNASGNGTDGTAGTTDDGTGGAGGTGGTGAGDNAGGAGGGAGGYIVVSKNTLY
;
A
#
# COMPACT_ATOMS: atom_id res chain seq x y z
N MET A 1 -33.17 16.04 83.43
CA MET A 1 -32.13 15.35 82.64
C MET A 1 -31.86 16.21 81.40
N SER A 2 -30.72 16.90 81.33
CA SER A 2 -30.42 17.92 80.31
C SER A 2 -29.32 17.41 79.38
N ILE A 3 -29.64 17.23 78.09
CA ILE A 3 -28.72 16.71 77.07
C ILE A 3 -28.12 17.92 76.33
N LYS A 4 -26.85 18.22 76.58
CA LYS A 4 -26.09 19.26 75.87
C LYS A 4 -25.70 18.77 74.47
N SER A 5 -26.16 19.48 73.45
CA SER A 5 -25.76 19.31 72.04
C SER A 5 -24.31 19.77 71.84
N LYS A 6 -23.41 18.87 71.43
CA LYS A 6 -22.03 19.18 71.03
C LYS A 6 -22.01 19.62 69.57
N LYS A 7 -21.66 20.89 69.35
CA LYS A 7 -21.47 21.52 68.05
C LYS A 7 -20.14 21.05 67.44
N ASN A 8 -20.18 20.15 66.45
CA ASN A 8 -19.00 19.75 65.67
C ASN A 8 -18.59 20.90 64.75
N ARG A 9 -17.46 21.55 65.04
CA ARG A 9 -16.82 22.53 64.15
C ARG A 9 -15.95 21.76 63.15
N THR A 10 -16.33 21.80 61.88
CA THR A 10 -15.45 21.44 60.76
C THR A 10 -14.26 22.40 60.77
N LYS A 11 -13.04 21.86 60.88
CA LYS A 11 -11.82 22.66 60.74
C LYS A 11 -11.67 23.08 59.26
N PRO A 12 -11.47 24.37 58.95
CA PRO A 12 -11.06 24.77 57.62
C PRO A 12 -9.57 24.45 57.42
N ASP A 13 -9.25 24.03 56.21
CA ASP A 13 -7.93 24.06 55.58
C ASP A 13 -6.86 23.16 56.20
N GLN A 14 -6.91 21.87 55.87
CA GLN A 14 -5.68 21.10 55.75
C GLN A 14 -5.06 21.41 54.39
N GLU A 15 -4.00 22.21 54.40
CA GLU A 15 -3.10 22.36 53.25
C GLU A 15 -2.59 20.97 52.84
N LEU A 16 -2.85 20.61 51.58
CA LEU A 16 -2.31 19.40 50.98
C LEU A 16 -0.77 19.49 50.98
N PRO A 17 -0.04 18.41 51.33
CA PRO A 17 1.41 18.42 51.38
C PRO A 17 2.01 18.80 50.02
N SER A 18 2.97 19.73 50.04
CA SER A 18 3.59 20.44 48.91
C SER A 18 4.29 19.57 47.84
N ASN A 19 4.22 18.24 47.97
CA ASN A 19 4.98 17.30 47.15
C ASN A 19 4.10 16.48 46.20
N GLN A 20 2.80 16.78 46.11
CA GLN A 20 1.98 16.28 45.00
C GLN A 20 2.05 17.27 43.85
N GLN A 21 3.00 17.02 42.94
CA GLN A 21 3.09 17.69 41.66
C GLN A 21 1.74 17.57 40.95
N LYS A 22 1.06 18.70 40.75
CA LYS A 22 -0.21 18.78 40.01
C LYS A 22 0.00 18.07 38.67
N PRO A 23 -0.73 16.98 38.35
CA PRO A 23 -0.54 16.29 37.09
C PRO A 23 -0.65 17.31 35.97
N GLY A 24 0.41 17.41 35.18
CA GLY A 24 0.51 18.35 34.06
C GLY A 24 -0.74 18.22 33.20
N GLY A 25 -1.29 19.36 32.79
CA GLY A 25 -2.59 19.43 32.12
C GLY A 25 -2.70 18.44 30.98
N PHE A 26 -3.50 17.40 31.19
CA PHE A 26 -4.09 16.66 30.08
C PHE A 26 -4.94 17.66 29.30
N SER A 27 -4.63 17.84 28.01
CA SER A 27 -5.55 18.49 27.08
C SER A 27 -6.83 17.66 27.10
N ALA A 28 -7.82 18.13 27.85
CA ALA A 28 -9.05 17.39 28.06
C ALA A 28 -9.82 17.39 26.75
N PHE A 29 -9.94 16.21 26.13
CA PHE A 29 -11.07 15.92 25.27
C PHE A 29 -12.33 16.08 26.14
N ALA A 30 -12.99 17.23 26.02
CA ALA A 30 -14.16 17.54 26.83
C ALA A 30 -15.36 16.75 26.28
N PHE A 31 -15.75 15.69 26.97
CA PHE A 31 -17.07 15.09 26.80
C PHE A 31 -18.08 16.00 27.48
N ASN A 32 -19.11 16.46 26.77
CA ASN A 32 -20.25 17.05 27.44
C ASN A 32 -21.03 15.92 28.10
N ILE A 33 -21.19 15.99 29.42
CA ILE A 33 -21.96 15.02 30.20
C ILE A 33 -23.20 15.77 30.73
N ASP A 34 -24.40 15.20 30.55
CA ASP A 34 -25.63 15.79 31.08
C ASP A 34 -25.67 15.69 32.62
N ALA A 35 -26.65 16.34 33.24
CA ALA A 35 -26.84 16.29 34.69
C ALA A 35 -27.15 14.88 35.24
N LYS A 36 -27.36 13.88 34.38
CA LYS A 36 -27.61 12.48 34.73
C LYS A 36 -26.40 11.57 34.48
N GLY A 37 -25.27 12.10 34.00
CA GLY A 37 -24.08 11.31 33.71
C GLY A 37 -24.04 10.71 32.30
N ASN A 38 -24.98 11.04 31.42
CA ASN A 38 -24.95 10.58 30.04
C ASN A 38 -24.03 11.47 29.21
N ILE A 39 -23.26 10.88 28.30
CA ILE A 39 -22.52 11.64 27.29
C ILE A 39 -23.56 12.30 26.38
N MET A 40 -23.67 13.62 26.45
CA MET A 40 -24.45 14.38 25.48
C MET A 40 -23.70 14.34 24.14
N PRO A 41 -24.37 14.03 23.02
CA PRO A 41 -23.79 14.32 21.73
C PRO A 41 -23.49 15.82 21.70
N THR A 42 -22.22 16.18 21.77
CA THR A 42 -21.76 17.54 21.50
C THR A 42 -22.28 17.89 20.12
N SER A 43 -23.24 18.82 20.02
CA SER A 43 -23.96 19.19 18.79
C SER A 43 -23.07 19.79 17.69
N ALA A 44 -21.75 19.72 17.85
CA ALA A 44 -20.80 19.75 16.77
C ALA A 44 -19.64 18.84 17.19
N ILE A 45 -19.71 17.56 16.84
CA ILE A 45 -18.52 17.02 16.18
C ILE A 45 -18.30 18.03 15.06
N PRO A 46 -17.25 18.88 15.10
CA PRO A 46 -17.04 19.87 14.05
C PRO A 46 -17.22 19.08 12.78
N SER A 47 -18.21 19.49 11.95
CA SER A 47 -18.43 18.87 10.66
C SER A 47 -17.03 18.78 10.10
N ILE A 48 -16.50 17.55 10.04
CA ILE A 48 -15.22 17.33 9.41
C ILE A 48 -15.67 17.49 7.99
N ASN A 49 -15.68 18.75 7.52
CA ASN A 49 -15.98 19.12 6.18
C ASN A 49 -14.72 18.70 5.43
N THR A 50 -14.51 17.38 5.41
CA THR A 50 -13.56 16.71 4.55
C THR A 50 -14.14 16.97 3.18
N VAL A 51 -13.71 18.08 2.60
CA VAL A 51 -14.01 18.41 1.22
C VAL A 51 -13.47 17.22 0.44
N PHE A 52 -14.37 16.49 -0.23
CA PHE A 52 -13.96 15.43 -1.13
C PHE A 52 -13.01 16.04 -2.18
N GLY A 53 -11.87 15.39 -2.45
CA GLY A 53 -10.81 15.99 -3.27
C GLY A 53 -9.92 17.01 -2.54
N GLY A 54 -10.00 17.13 -1.21
CA GLY A 54 -9.08 17.94 -0.41
C GLY A 54 -9.36 19.44 -0.47
N ASP A 55 -8.42 20.24 0.04
CA ASP A 55 -8.60 21.69 0.23
C ASP A 55 -7.84 22.58 -0.77
N GLY A 56 -6.93 22.00 -1.55
CA GLY A 56 -6.09 22.74 -2.49
C GLY A 56 -4.86 23.42 -1.88
N SER A 57 -4.52 23.13 -0.61
CA SER A 57 -3.41 23.76 0.11
C SER A 57 -2.01 23.54 -0.50
N ASP A 58 -1.82 22.51 -1.32
CA ASP A 58 -0.58 22.22 -2.04
C ASP A 58 -0.49 22.87 -3.44
N GLY A 59 -1.48 23.71 -3.82
CA GLY A 59 -1.47 24.44 -5.11
C GLY A 59 -1.74 23.54 -6.32
N ASP A 60 -1.24 23.92 -7.50
CA ASP A 60 -1.40 23.12 -8.72
C ASP A 60 -0.23 22.16 -8.94
N LEU A 61 -0.52 20.92 -9.32
CA LEU A 61 0.47 19.99 -9.86
C LEU A 61 0.40 19.98 -11.39
N LYS A 62 1.43 20.49 -12.06
CA LYS A 62 1.49 20.53 -13.53
C LYS A 62 2.78 19.94 -14.07
N VAL A 63 2.66 18.85 -14.84
CA VAL A 63 3.77 18.16 -15.50
C VAL A 63 3.40 17.93 -16.97
N SER A 64 3.90 18.77 -17.88
CA SER A 64 3.70 18.58 -19.34
C SER A 64 4.87 17.85 -20.02
N SER A 65 6.06 17.86 -19.44
CA SER A 65 7.22 17.16 -19.99
C SER A 65 8.20 16.74 -18.91
N GLY A 66 9.06 15.78 -19.25
CA GLY A 66 10.09 15.26 -18.35
C GLY A 66 9.51 14.53 -17.12
N THR A 67 10.37 14.29 -16.15
CA THR A 67 10.02 13.64 -14.88
C THR A 67 10.00 14.66 -13.76
N THR A 68 8.88 14.77 -13.06
CA THR A 68 8.79 15.42 -11.75
C THR A 68 8.83 14.35 -10.67
N THR A 69 9.77 14.44 -9.73
CA THR A 69 9.91 13.49 -8.62
C THR A 69 9.49 14.14 -7.31
N LEU A 70 8.56 13.51 -6.59
CA LEU A 70 8.20 13.90 -5.22
C LEU A 70 8.94 13.04 -4.20
N ASP A 71 9.57 13.69 -3.23
CA ASP A 71 10.24 13.01 -2.11
C ASP A 71 9.21 12.59 -1.06
N LEU A 72 9.13 11.30 -0.77
CA LEU A 72 8.22 10.71 0.23
C LEU A 72 8.79 10.80 1.65
N ALA A 73 10.05 11.19 1.83
CA ALA A 73 10.72 11.34 3.12
C ALA A 73 10.58 10.11 4.04
N SER A 74 10.56 8.91 3.44
CA SER A 74 10.38 7.62 4.11
C SER A 74 9.09 7.48 4.93
N THR A 75 8.06 8.31 4.67
CA THR A 75 6.77 8.17 5.34
C THR A 75 5.99 7.00 4.75
N SER A 76 5.22 6.32 5.59
CA SER A 76 4.35 5.23 5.14
C SER A 76 3.02 5.73 4.56
N LEU A 77 2.68 6.99 4.83
CA LEU A 77 1.52 7.69 4.27
C LEU A 77 1.97 9.09 3.81
N PHE A 78 1.73 9.36 2.53
CA PHE A 78 2.05 10.63 1.89
C PHE A 78 0.77 11.21 1.29
N ILE A 79 0.34 12.38 1.76
CA ILE A 79 -0.91 13.01 1.32
C ILE A 79 -0.59 14.38 0.76
N LYS A 80 -1.15 14.68 -0.42
CA LYS A 80 -1.14 16.00 -1.04
C LYS A 80 -2.54 16.45 -1.41
N ASN A 81 -2.83 17.74 -1.22
CA ASN A 81 -4.10 18.40 -1.46
C ASN A 81 -3.94 19.47 -2.54
N TYR A 82 -4.02 19.07 -3.80
CA TYR A 82 -3.87 19.98 -4.93
C TYR A 82 -5.18 20.68 -5.28
N GLN A 83 -5.07 21.90 -5.77
CA GLN A 83 -6.16 22.64 -6.38
C GLN A 83 -6.53 21.98 -7.72
N SER A 84 -5.54 21.74 -8.59
CA SER A 84 -5.70 20.97 -9.82
C SER A 84 -4.51 20.02 -10.07
N ILE A 85 -4.74 18.95 -10.83
CA ILE A 85 -3.70 18.00 -11.27
C ILE A 85 -3.70 17.93 -12.79
N SER A 86 -2.55 18.16 -13.43
CA SER A 86 -2.37 18.05 -14.87
C SER A 86 -1.06 17.36 -15.20
N ILE A 87 -1.14 16.12 -15.69
CA ILE A 87 -0.03 15.33 -16.20
C ILE A 87 -0.36 14.99 -17.65
N SER A 88 0.38 15.56 -18.60
CA SER A 88 0.02 15.58 -20.03
C SER A 88 1.23 15.41 -20.93
N GLU A 89 0.99 15.26 -22.24
CA GLU A 89 2.01 15.10 -23.29
C GLU A 89 3.02 13.99 -22.98
N THR A 90 4.21 14.33 -22.48
CA THR A 90 5.28 13.39 -22.11
C THR A 90 5.66 13.47 -20.63
N GLY A 91 4.89 14.22 -19.84
CA GLY A 91 5.12 14.39 -18.42
C GLY A 91 4.94 13.08 -17.65
N LYS A 92 5.83 12.87 -16.67
CA LYS A 92 5.79 11.75 -15.73
C LYS A 92 5.92 12.26 -14.30
N LEU A 93 5.04 11.79 -13.43
CA LEU A 93 5.17 11.94 -11.98
C LEU A 93 5.78 10.66 -11.40
N ALA A 94 6.92 10.81 -10.72
CA ALA A 94 7.61 9.75 -10.02
C ALA A 94 7.75 10.10 -8.53
N PHE A 95 8.16 9.11 -7.73
CA PHE A 95 8.38 9.29 -6.30
C PHE A 95 9.71 8.67 -5.87
N SER A 96 10.29 9.18 -4.78
CA SER A 96 11.54 8.68 -4.22
C SER A 96 11.48 8.55 -2.70
N ASN A 97 12.45 7.83 -2.13
CA ASN A 97 12.60 7.60 -0.68
C ASN A 97 11.34 7.01 -0.02
N PRO A 98 10.80 5.87 -0.50
CA PRO A 98 9.66 5.22 0.15
C PRO A 98 10.03 4.67 1.54
N SER A 99 9.02 4.40 2.36
CA SER A 99 9.18 3.61 3.58
C SER A 99 9.59 2.18 3.26
N SER A 100 10.29 1.49 4.18
CA SER A 100 10.71 0.09 4.01
C SER A 100 9.54 -0.88 3.83
N ASN A 101 8.38 -0.57 4.42
CA ASN A 101 7.16 -1.38 4.31
C ASN A 101 6.26 -0.87 3.16
N GLY A 102 6.80 0.02 2.33
CA GLY A 102 6.09 0.73 1.28
C GLY A 102 5.36 1.98 1.76
N THR A 103 4.98 2.81 0.78
CA THR A 103 4.29 4.08 1.01
C THR A 103 2.95 4.10 0.31
N VAL A 104 1.91 4.48 1.06
CA VAL A 104 0.61 4.82 0.49
C VAL A 104 0.61 6.30 0.13
N ILE A 105 0.31 6.60 -1.13
CA ILE A 105 0.27 7.94 -1.69
C ILE A 105 -1.18 8.31 -1.94
N ILE A 106 -1.61 9.47 -1.46
CA ILE A 106 -2.95 10.01 -1.70
C ILE A 106 -2.82 11.41 -2.32
N LEU A 107 -3.32 11.56 -3.54
CA LEU A 107 -3.40 12.81 -4.26
C LEU A 107 -4.86 13.25 -4.29
N ASN A 108 -5.19 14.22 -3.44
CA ASN A 108 -6.47 14.90 -3.45
C ASN A 108 -6.44 16.04 -4.47
N CYS A 109 -7.50 16.18 -5.26
CA CYS A 109 -7.69 17.22 -6.26
C CYS A 109 -9.05 17.89 -6.09
N ARG A 110 -9.04 19.19 -5.78
CA ARG A 110 -10.26 19.96 -5.50
C ARG A 110 -11.04 20.30 -6.77
N GLU A 111 -10.34 20.61 -7.85
CA GLU A 111 -10.93 20.88 -9.17
C GLU A 111 -10.72 19.66 -10.09
N ASN A 112 -10.30 19.92 -11.33
CA ASN A 112 -10.18 18.92 -12.37
C ASN A 112 -8.82 18.22 -12.33
N ALA A 113 -8.84 16.93 -12.63
CA ALA A 113 -7.65 16.12 -12.83
C ALA A 113 -7.54 15.67 -14.30
N VAL A 114 -6.43 16.01 -14.94
CA VAL A 114 -6.11 15.59 -16.32
C VAL A 114 -4.86 14.71 -16.29
N ILE A 115 -5.04 13.41 -16.56
CA ILE A 115 -3.98 12.40 -16.59
C ILE A 115 -3.99 11.78 -17.99
N SER A 116 -3.20 12.35 -18.88
CA SER A 116 -3.26 12.10 -20.34
C SER A 116 -1.88 11.99 -21.00
N SER A 117 -0.83 11.75 -20.21
CA SER A 117 0.51 11.54 -20.75
C SER A 117 0.55 10.31 -21.67
N THR A 118 1.35 10.42 -22.73
CA THR A 118 1.70 9.33 -23.65
C THR A 118 2.79 8.42 -23.09
N GLN A 119 3.48 8.86 -22.03
CA GLN A 119 4.33 8.04 -21.19
C GLN A 119 3.52 7.53 -19.98
N PRO A 120 4.03 6.58 -19.18
CA PRO A 120 3.50 6.34 -17.85
C PRO A 120 3.40 7.66 -17.07
N ALA A 121 2.16 8.12 -16.88
CA ALA A 121 1.85 9.43 -16.33
C ALA A 121 2.20 9.49 -14.84
N ILE A 122 1.91 8.42 -14.12
CA ILE A 122 2.24 8.26 -12.71
C ILE A 122 2.90 6.89 -12.53
N ASP A 123 4.06 6.87 -11.87
CA ASP A 123 4.79 5.65 -11.58
C ASP A 123 5.01 5.50 -10.08
N VAL A 124 4.29 4.54 -9.50
CA VAL A 124 4.42 4.08 -8.12
C VAL A 124 4.96 2.65 -8.04
N SER A 125 5.65 2.19 -9.10
CA SER A 125 6.28 0.87 -9.12
C SER A 125 7.42 0.80 -8.11
N SER A 126 7.62 -0.37 -7.50
CA SER A 126 8.68 -0.60 -6.50
C SER A 126 8.63 0.29 -5.24
N LEU A 127 7.48 0.91 -4.94
CA LEU A 127 7.26 1.73 -3.73
C LEU A 127 6.52 0.98 -2.61
N GLY A 128 6.37 -0.33 -2.75
CA GLY A 128 5.78 -1.22 -1.75
C GLY A 128 6.82 -1.74 -0.76
N GLY A 129 6.52 -2.86 -0.11
CA GLY A 129 7.45 -3.49 0.83
C GLY A 129 8.77 -3.82 0.14
N ALA A 130 9.89 -3.51 0.81
CA ALA A 130 11.21 -3.95 0.39
C ALA A 130 11.30 -5.50 0.40
N SER A 131 12.38 -6.05 -0.14
CA SER A 131 12.65 -7.49 -0.10
C SER A 131 12.38 -8.09 1.29
N ALA A 132 11.68 -9.23 1.33
CA ALA A 132 11.27 -9.92 2.57
C ALA A 132 10.63 -8.99 3.61
N THR A 133 9.91 -7.97 3.14
CA THR A 133 9.19 -7.04 4.00
C THR A 133 7.72 -6.97 3.57
N PRO A 134 6.78 -7.04 4.53
CA PRO A 134 5.36 -6.91 4.21
C PRO A 134 5.03 -5.50 3.71
N GLY A 135 4.01 -5.41 2.86
CA GLY A 135 3.45 -4.14 2.40
C GLY A 135 2.47 -3.54 3.42
N ILE A 136 2.52 -2.22 3.60
CA ILE A 136 1.57 -1.51 4.47
C ILE A 136 0.16 -1.46 3.87
N SER A 137 -0.86 -1.50 4.73
CA SER A 137 -2.27 -1.29 4.39
C SER A 137 -2.86 -0.19 5.27
N LEU A 138 -3.75 0.63 4.70
CA LEU A 138 -4.54 1.59 5.49
C LEU A 138 -5.66 0.94 6.31
N TYR A 139 -5.94 -0.34 6.09
CA TYR A 139 -6.95 -1.06 6.86
C TYR A 139 -6.32 -1.92 7.96
N GLN A 140 -6.77 -1.71 9.19
CA GLN A 140 -6.28 -2.43 10.35
C GLN A 140 -6.58 -3.93 10.23
N GLY A 141 -5.54 -4.76 10.38
CA GLY A 141 -5.65 -6.23 10.37
C GLY A 141 -5.53 -6.87 8.98
N VAL A 142 -5.24 -6.10 7.94
CA VAL A 142 -4.83 -6.63 6.63
C VAL A 142 -3.38 -6.25 6.40
N THR A 143 -2.52 -7.22 6.13
CA THR A 143 -1.09 -7.01 5.84
C THR A 143 -0.76 -7.81 4.60
N ALA A 144 -0.06 -7.18 3.64
CA ALA A 144 0.54 -7.92 2.53
C ALA A 144 1.63 -8.80 3.13
N ASN A 145 1.52 -10.12 3.04
CA ASN A 145 2.59 -10.99 3.49
C ASN A 145 3.77 -10.89 2.51
N ASP A 146 4.97 -10.91 3.06
CA ASP A 146 6.19 -11.09 2.28
C ASP A 146 6.30 -12.53 1.76
N GLY A 147 7.29 -12.75 0.90
CA GLY A 147 7.64 -14.10 0.44
C GLY A 147 8.30 -15.00 1.48
N GLY A 148 8.41 -14.57 2.74
CA GLY A 148 9.21 -15.26 3.76
C GLY A 148 10.71 -15.35 3.45
N ASP A 149 11.50 -15.65 4.48
CA ASP A 149 12.91 -16.02 4.34
C ASP A 149 13.02 -17.55 4.30
N SER A 150 13.71 -18.09 3.30
CA SER A 150 14.02 -19.52 3.23
C SER A 150 15.39 -19.76 3.85
N THR A 151 15.41 -20.43 5.00
CA THR A 151 16.68 -20.89 5.64
C THR A 151 17.34 -22.06 4.90
N ASN A 152 16.67 -22.63 3.90
CA ASN A 152 17.17 -23.72 3.06
C ASN A 152 17.42 -23.21 1.63
N PRO A 153 18.15 -23.96 0.78
CA PRO A 153 18.59 -23.45 -0.50
C PRO A 153 17.46 -23.19 -1.54
N THR A 154 16.20 -23.32 -1.14
CA THR A 154 15.05 -23.04 -1.99
C THR A 154 14.89 -21.55 -2.26
N GLY A 155 14.48 -21.19 -3.49
CA GLY A 155 14.27 -19.80 -3.87
C GLY A 155 13.22 -19.09 -3.00
N GLY A 156 13.31 -17.76 -2.89
CA GLY A 156 12.38 -16.97 -2.09
C GLY A 156 10.97 -16.98 -2.67
N ALA A 157 9.93 -17.07 -1.82
CA ALA A 157 8.55 -17.04 -2.32
C ALA A 157 8.21 -15.64 -2.84
N ALA A 158 7.16 -15.52 -3.65
CA ALA A 158 6.76 -14.21 -4.13
C ALA A 158 6.01 -13.40 -3.07
N GLY A 159 6.10 -12.07 -3.15
CA GLY A 159 5.28 -11.19 -2.32
C GLY A 159 3.80 -11.38 -2.62
N THR A 160 2.94 -11.18 -1.62
CA THR A 160 1.49 -11.21 -1.79
C THR A 160 0.89 -9.81 -1.82
N ALA A 161 -0.18 -9.63 -2.58
CA ALA A 161 -1.10 -8.51 -2.45
C ALA A 161 -2.43 -9.07 -1.92
N THR A 162 -2.93 -8.53 -0.81
CA THR A 162 -4.23 -8.95 -0.26
C THR A 162 -5.29 -7.92 -0.62
N SER A 163 -6.35 -8.36 -1.29
CA SER A 163 -7.57 -7.56 -1.47
C SER A 163 -8.63 -8.08 -0.50
N VAL A 164 -8.99 -7.26 0.49
CA VAL A 164 -10.20 -7.48 1.30
C VAL A 164 -11.26 -6.50 0.82
N VAL A 165 -12.03 -6.89 -0.20
CA VAL A 165 -13.27 -6.18 -0.52
C VAL A 165 -14.30 -6.60 0.52
N LYS A 166 -14.57 -5.75 1.52
CA LYS A 166 -15.77 -5.87 2.34
C LYS A 166 -16.71 -4.71 2.05
N SER A 167 -17.97 -5.06 1.89
CA SER A 167 -19.10 -4.35 1.29
C SER A 167 -19.58 -3.07 2.01
N SER A 168 -18.69 -2.26 2.58
CA SER A 168 -19.06 -1.17 3.51
C SER A 168 -18.64 0.24 3.07
N GLY A 169 -18.21 0.44 1.82
CA GLY A 169 -17.79 1.76 1.33
C GLY A 169 -16.46 2.26 1.92
N ILE A 170 -15.63 1.35 2.46
CA ILE A 170 -14.30 1.66 2.99
C ILE A 170 -13.27 1.48 1.86
N LEU A 171 -12.43 2.49 1.65
CA LEU A 171 -11.29 2.46 0.74
C LEU A 171 -10.15 1.62 1.32
N PHE A 172 -9.73 0.59 0.60
CA PHE A 172 -8.53 -0.21 0.92
C PHE A 172 -7.40 0.16 -0.04
N LEU A 173 -6.44 0.94 0.44
CA LEU A 173 -5.15 1.13 -0.22
C LEU A 173 -4.12 0.28 0.49
N GLN A 174 -3.43 -0.55 -0.29
CA GLN A 174 -2.42 -1.47 0.19
C GLN A 174 -1.24 -1.53 -0.79
N CYS A 175 -0.05 -1.50 -0.23
CA CYS A 175 1.19 -1.74 -0.95
C CYS A 175 1.40 -3.25 -1.18
N GLY A 176 2.03 -3.60 -2.30
CA GLY A 176 2.50 -4.96 -2.52
C GLY A 176 3.59 -5.33 -1.50
N GLY A 177 3.61 -6.59 -1.05
CA GLY A 177 4.73 -7.13 -0.28
C GLY A 177 5.96 -7.37 -1.17
N GLY A 178 7.15 -7.31 -0.56
CA GLY A 178 8.37 -7.69 -1.27
C GLY A 178 8.49 -9.21 -1.45
N GLY A 179 9.20 -9.60 -2.49
CA GLY A 179 9.59 -10.98 -2.74
C GLY A 179 10.57 -11.47 -1.67
N GLY A 180 10.54 -12.78 -1.43
CA GLY A 180 11.42 -13.48 -0.50
C GLY A 180 12.86 -13.50 -0.99
N LEU A 181 13.78 -13.67 -0.05
CA LEU A 181 15.20 -13.75 -0.33
C LEU A 181 15.56 -15.09 -0.98
N GLY A 182 16.52 -15.05 -1.90
CA GLY A 182 17.24 -16.26 -2.30
C GLY A 182 18.32 -16.59 -1.27
N SER A 183 18.81 -17.83 -1.31
CA SER A 183 19.94 -18.25 -0.48
C SER A 183 21.16 -17.35 -0.70
N PHE A 184 21.89 -17.05 0.37
CA PHE A 184 23.03 -16.12 0.38
C PHE A 184 22.69 -14.63 0.21
N SER A 185 21.52 -14.20 0.70
CA SER A 185 21.16 -12.78 0.90
C SER A 185 20.89 -11.97 -0.37
N LEU A 186 20.33 -12.59 -1.40
CA LEU A 186 19.89 -11.87 -2.59
C LEU A 186 18.52 -11.23 -2.34
N ALA A 187 18.43 -9.93 -2.59
CA ALA A 187 17.18 -9.20 -2.47
C ALA A 187 16.14 -9.75 -3.46
N GLY A 188 14.97 -10.12 -2.93
CA GLY A 188 13.73 -10.24 -3.69
C GLY A 188 13.30 -8.89 -4.24
N GLY A 189 12.38 -8.92 -5.20
CA GLY A 189 11.81 -7.71 -5.78
C GLY A 189 10.99 -6.92 -4.76
N ALA A 190 11.10 -5.60 -4.76
CA ALA A 190 10.22 -4.74 -3.98
C ALA A 190 8.76 -4.80 -4.50
N GLY A 191 7.78 -4.66 -3.62
CA GLY A 191 6.38 -4.55 -4.03
C GLY A 191 6.05 -3.22 -4.71
N GLY A 192 4.90 -3.13 -5.38
CA GLY A 192 4.34 -1.88 -5.90
C GLY A 192 3.72 -1.01 -4.80
N GLY A 193 3.76 0.31 -4.96
CA GLY A 193 3.14 1.25 -4.03
C GLY A 193 1.62 1.29 -4.13
N ALA A 194 0.97 1.95 -3.17
CA ALA A 194 -0.46 2.21 -3.22
C ALA A 194 -0.73 3.67 -3.61
N LEU A 195 -1.66 3.89 -4.54
CA LEU A 195 -2.02 5.22 -5.02
C LEU A 195 -3.53 5.45 -4.91
N GLY A 196 -3.92 6.48 -4.17
CA GLY A 196 -5.26 7.05 -4.17
C GLY A 196 -5.30 8.37 -4.94
N ILE A 197 -6.25 8.53 -5.85
CA ILE A 197 -6.56 9.80 -6.53
C ILE A 197 -8.02 10.14 -6.24
N LEU A 198 -8.26 11.26 -5.57
CA LEU A 198 -9.60 11.71 -5.22
C LEU A 198 -9.87 13.05 -5.89
N VAL A 199 -10.84 13.10 -6.80
CA VAL A 199 -11.09 14.26 -7.66
C VAL A 199 -12.50 14.80 -7.43
N ALA A 200 -12.60 16.00 -6.86
CA ALA A 200 -13.90 16.64 -6.64
C ALA A 200 -14.53 17.18 -7.93
N GLY A 201 -13.71 17.61 -8.89
CA GLY A 201 -14.16 18.04 -10.22
C GLY A 201 -14.21 16.91 -11.25
N ASP A 202 -13.90 17.27 -12.49
CA ASP A 202 -13.88 16.34 -13.63
C ASP A 202 -12.57 15.57 -13.71
N LEU A 203 -12.67 14.25 -13.88
CA LEU A 203 -11.56 13.38 -14.26
C LEU A 203 -11.46 13.21 -15.78
N THR A 204 -10.29 13.50 -16.34
CA THR A 204 -9.88 13.05 -17.68
C THR A 204 -8.71 12.10 -17.54
N PHE A 205 -8.97 10.79 -17.63
CA PHE A 205 -7.95 9.75 -17.56
C PHE A 205 -7.85 9.00 -18.89
N THR A 206 -6.72 9.19 -19.57
CA THR A 206 -6.37 8.54 -20.84
C THR A 206 -4.90 8.08 -20.90
N GLY A 207 -4.09 8.48 -19.93
CA GLY A 207 -2.70 8.03 -19.80
C GLY A 207 -2.55 6.66 -19.12
N THR A 208 -1.33 6.36 -18.69
CA THR A 208 -1.01 5.11 -17.97
C THR A 208 -0.59 5.38 -16.52
N ILE A 209 -1.01 4.54 -15.58
CA ILE A 209 -0.50 4.49 -14.20
C ILE A 209 0.17 3.14 -13.98
N ASP A 210 1.41 3.15 -13.49
CA ASP A 210 2.15 1.92 -13.17
C ASP A 210 2.33 1.78 -11.65
N ALA A 211 1.86 0.66 -11.12
CA ALA A 211 2.00 0.25 -9.72
C ALA A 211 2.56 -1.17 -9.63
N ASN A 212 3.56 -1.47 -10.46
CA ASN A 212 4.09 -2.82 -10.58
C ASN A 212 5.07 -3.16 -9.44
N GLY A 213 5.11 -4.44 -9.07
CA GLY A 213 6.20 -4.99 -8.28
C GLY A 213 7.47 -5.14 -9.10
N ALA A 214 8.62 -5.05 -8.45
CA ALA A 214 9.92 -5.28 -9.07
C ALA A 214 10.19 -6.78 -9.24
N ASN A 215 11.01 -7.11 -10.24
CA ASN A 215 11.49 -8.47 -10.41
C ASN A 215 12.46 -8.87 -9.28
N GLY A 216 12.49 -10.16 -8.97
CA GLY A 216 13.57 -10.76 -8.20
C GLY A 216 14.89 -10.68 -8.98
N THR A 217 15.99 -10.86 -8.25
CA THR A 217 17.34 -10.91 -8.78
C THR A 217 17.80 -12.37 -8.94
N SER A 218 18.61 -12.64 -9.96
CA SER A 218 19.31 -13.91 -10.10
C SER A 218 20.73 -13.78 -9.55
N SER A 219 21.23 -14.79 -8.84
CA SER A 219 22.67 -14.99 -8.73
C SER A 219 23.04 -16.43 -9.02
N GLY A 220 24.34 -16.70 -9.12
CA GLY A 220 24.89 -17.96 -9.59
C GLY A 220 24.43 -19.22 -8.84
N ASP A 221 23.78 -19.11 -7.68
CA ASP A 221 23.34 -20.26 -6.88
C ASP A 221 21.82 -20.32 -6.62
N ALA A 222 21.09 -19.19 -6.61
CA ALA A 222 19.63 -19.17 -6.39
C ALA A 222 18.95 -17.92 -6.98
N GLY A 223 17.66 -18.04 -7.31
CA GLY A 223 16.79 -16.92 -7.69
C GLY A 223 15.96 -16.42 -6.51
N SER A 224 15.78 -15.09 -6.39
CA SER A 224 14.89 -14.49 -5.39
C SER A 224 13.47 -14.28 -5.91
N GLY A 225 12.49 -14.10 -5.03
CA GLY A 225 11.09 -13.94 -5.42
C GLY A 225 10.79 -12.57 -6.04
N GLY A 226 9.79 -12.48 -6.93
CA GLY A 226 9.27 -11.21 -7.42
C GLY A 226 8.41 -10.48 -6.38
N GLY A 227 8.43 -9.14 -6.39
CA GLY A 227 7.57 -8.32 -5.54
C GLY A 227 6.14 -8.27 -6.06
N ALA A 228 5.15 -8.16 -5.17
CA ALA A 228 3.75 -8.05 -5.58
C ALA A 228 3.42 -6.69 -6.21
N GLY A 229 2.41 -6.64 -7.08
CA GLY A 229 1.81 -5.39 -7.53
C GLY A 229 1.17 -4.59 -6.40
N GLY A 230 1.11 -3.27 -6.57
CA GLY A 230 0.47 -2.34 -5.65
C GLY A 230 -1.02 -2.13 -5.94
N SER A 231 -1.66 -1.18 -5.26
CA SER A 231 -3.07 -0.87 -5.51
C SER A 231 -3.25 0.54 -6.06
N VAL A 232 -4.21 0.70 -6.95
CA VAL A 232 -4.60 2.00 -7.50
C VAL A 232 -6.09 2.20 -7.31
N TYR A 233 -6.44 3.33 -6.72
CA TYR A 233 -7.81 3.71 -6.45
C TYR A 233 -8.07 5.12 -6.94
N THR A 234 -9.05 5.28 -7.81
CA THR A 234 -9.49 6.59 -8.31
C THR A 234 -10.96 6.79 -8.02
N LEU A 235 -11.28 7.82 -7.24
CA LEU A 235 -12.63 8.33 -7.05
C LEU A 235 -12.76 9.70 -7.69
N PHE A 236 -13.88 9.92 -8.36
CA PHE A 236 -14.19 11.19 -9.00
C PHE A 236 -15.68 11.51 -8.90
N THR A 237 -16.05 12.79 -8.87
CA THR A 237 -17.48 13.20 -8.91
C THR A 237 -18.04 13.07 -10.32
N SER A 238 -17.28 13.49 -11.32
CA SER A 238 -17.61 13.41 -12.73
C SER A 238 -16.38 13.04 -13.56
N ALA A 239 -16.61 12.43 -14.72
CA ALA A 239 -15.53 12.08 -15.64
C ALA A 239 -15.89 12.49 -17.06
N ILE A 240 -14.89 13.05 -17.74
CA ILE A 240 -14.89 13.27 -19.18
C ILE A 240 -14.43 11.99 -19.88
N SER A 241 -13.43 11.31 -19.32
CA SER A 241 -12.92 10.03 -19.82
C SER A 241 -12.26 9.22 -18.71
N THR A 242 -12.42 7.89 -18.78
CA THR A 242 -11.76 6.92 -17.89
C THR A 242 -11.07 5.81 -18.70
N ALA A 243 -10.65 6.12 -19.93
CA ALA A 243 -10.08 5.16 -20.89
C ALA A 243 -8.57 4.90 -20.70
N GLY A 244 -7.95 5.44 -19.65
CA GLY A 244 -6.55 5.19 -19.34
C GLY A 244 -6.27 3.74 -18.92
N THR A 245 -4.99 3.40 -18.87
CA THR A 245 -4.50 2.06 -18.48
C THR A 245 -3.91 2.11 -17.08
N ILE A 246 -4.20 1.10 -16.26
CA ILE A 246 -3.60 0.94 -14.94
C ILE A 246 -2.95 -0.44 -14.88
N ASN A 247 -1.65 -0.47 -14.57
CA ASN A 247 -0.88 -1.69 -14.44
C ASN A 247 -0.55 -1.95 -12.97
N THR A 248 -0.95 -3.10 -12.45
CA THR A 248 -0.64 -3.54 -11.08
C THR A 248 -0.02 -4.93 -11.11
N ASN A 249 0.94 -5.16 -11.99
CA ASN A 249 1.53 -6.47 -12.19
C ASN A 249 2.50 -6.79 -11.04
N GLY A 250 2.58 -8.05 -10.64
CA GLY A 250 3.72 -8.50 -9.83
C GLY A 250 4.97 -8.59 -10.68
N GLY A 251 6.13 -8.51 -10.03
CA GLY A 251 7.42 -8.73 -10.69
C GLY A 251 7.67 -10.21 -10.94
N ALA A 252 8.49 -10.52 -11.95
CA ALA A 252 8.96 -11.87 -12.21
C ALA A 252 9.90 -12.35 -11.09
N GLY A 253 9.98 -13.66 -10.87
CA GLY A 253 11.04 -14.23 -10.03
C GLY A 253 12.42 -14.08 -10.67
N GLY A 254 13.46 -14.18 -9.86
CA GLY A 254 14.84 -14.33 -10.31
C GLY A 254 15.06 -15.65 -11.03
N GLY A 255 15.99 -15.66 -11.98
CA GLY A 255 16.41 -16.87 -12.69
C GLY A 255 17.17 -17.85 -11.78
N SER A 256 17.19 -19.13 -12.18
CA SER A 256 17.85 -20.21 -11.44
C SER A 256 19.38 -20.05 -11.37
N GLY A 257 19.96 -20.52 -10.27
CA GLY A 257 21.40 -20.70 -10.13
C GLY A 257 21.95 -21.84 -10.99
N SER A 258 23.28 -21.89 -11.10
CA SER A 258 24.07 -22.85 -11.89
C SER A 258 24.37 -24.15 -11.13
N ASN A 259 24.10 -24.20 -9.81
CA ASN A 259 24.47 -25.32 -8.95
C ASN A 259 23.27 -26.19 -8.56
N SER A 260 23.51 -27.49 -8.69
CA SER A 260 22.53 -28.56 -8.84
C SER A 260 21.97 -29.07 -7.51
N SER A 261 20.81 -28.57 -7.08
CA SER A 261 19.85 -29.28 -6.20
C SER A 261 18.65 -28.43 -5.75
N ASP A 262 18.61 -27.15 -6.13
CA ASP A 262 17.92 -26.16 -5.32
C ASP A 262 16.69 -25.63 -6.07
N GLY A 263 15.52 -26.09 -5.63
CA GLY A 263 14.23 -25.73 -6.24
C GLY A 263 13.84 -24.28 -5.98
N GLY A 264 13.46 -23.55 -7.04
CA GLY A 264 12.93 -22.20 -6.93
C GLY A 264 11.61 -22.14 -6.14
N GLY A 265 11.47 -21.09 -5.33
CA GLY A 265 10.31 -20.87 -4.49
C GLY A 265 9.06 -20.60 -5.30
N GLY A 266 7.92 -21.18 -4.90
CA GLY A 266 6.63 -21.00 -5.54
C GLY A 266 6.11 -19.55 -5.48
N GLY A 267 5.24 -19.21 -6.44
CA GLY A 267 4.57 -17.91 -6.48
C GLY A 267 3.57 -17.75 -5.33
N GLY A 268 3.61 -16.62 -4.63
CA GLY A 268 2.61 -16.30 -3.61
C GLY A 268 1.26 -15.97 -4.25
N SER A 269 0.20 -16.68 -3.84
CA SER A 269 -1.19 -16.24 -4.03
C SER A 269 -1.92 -16.25 -2.71
N ASN A 270 -2.60 -15.16 -2.42
CA ASN A 270 -3.61 -15.10 -1.38
C ASN A 270 -4.87 -14.49 -2.01
N ARG A 271 -5.83 -15.36 -2.40
CA ARG A 271 -7.13 -15.05 -3.04
C ARG A 271 -7.77 -13.75 -2.51
N VAL A 272 -8.42 -12.91 -3.33
CA VAL A 272 -9.73 -13.18 -3.99
C VAL A 272 -9.75 -13.02 -5.54
N SER A 273 -8.73 -12.49 -6.21
CA SER A 273 -8.69 -12.46 -7.68
C SER A 273 -7.33 -12.71 -8.35
N GLY A 274 -6.22 -12.82 -7.62
CA GLY A 274 -4.88 -13.04 -8.20
C GLY A 274 -4.43 -14.51 -8.20
N GLY A 275 -4.24 -15.12 -9.37
CA GLY A 275 -3.62 -16.44 -9.51
C GLY A 275 -2.16 -16.46 -9.06
N ALA A 276 -1.73 -17.55 -8.40
CA ALA A 276 -0.34 -17.74 -8.00
C ALA A 276 0.53 -18.03 -9.23
N GLY A 277 1.78 -17.57 -9.21
CA GLY A 277 2.81 -18.14 -10.08
C GLY A 277 2.98 -19.63 -9.75
N GLY A 278 2.97 -20.48 -10.77
CA GLY A 278 2.93 -21.95 -10.59
C GLY A 278 4.09 -22.51 -9.77
N ASP A 279 3.83 -23.59 -9.03
CA ASP A 279 4.84 -24.36 -8.30
C ASP A 279 5.76 -25.11 -9.29
N GLY A 280 7.08 -24.92 -9.16
CA GLY A 280 8.05 -25.76 -9.84
C GLY A 280 8.03 -27.17 -9.23
N ASN A 281 7.63 -28.19 -9.99
CA ASN A 281 7.73 -29.58 -9.53
C ASN A 281 9.21 -29.97 -9.36
N ALA A 282 9.59 -30.37 -8.13
CA ALA A 282 10.96 -30.77 -7.79
C ALA A 282 11.40 -32.14 -8.38
N SER A 283 10.61 -32.73 -9.30
CA SER A 283 10.89 -34.03 -9.89
C SER A 283 10.70 -34.02 -11.41
N GLY A 284 11.80 -33.75 -12.13
CA GLY A 284 11.88 -33.70 -13.59
C GLY A 284 11.95 -32.28 -14.13
N ASN A 285 12.67 -32.09 -15.26
CA ASN A 285 12.94 -30.83 -15.96
C ASN A 285 11.97 -29.71 -15.56
N GLY A 286 12.41 -28.82 -14.66
CA GLY A 286 11.56 -27.79 -14.06
C GLY A 286 10.90 -26.96 -15.16
N THR A 287 9.58 -27.06 -15.30
CA THR A 287 8.82 -26.20 -16.20
C THR A 287 8.80 -24.79 -15.65
N ASP A 288 8.81 -23.79 -16.54
CA ASP A 288 8.60 -22.37 -16.20
C ASP A 288 7.40 -22.21 -15.27
N GLY A 289 7.54 -21.36 -14.24
CA GLY A 289 6.42 -21.00 -13.39
C GLY A 289 5.35 -20.35 -14.26
N THR A 290 4.15 -20.93 -14.32
CA THR A 290 3.06 -20.34 -15.11
C THR A 290 2.71 -18.97 -14.55
N ALA A 291 2.61 -17.95 -15.41
CA ALA A 291 2.10 -16.63 -15.05
C ALA A 291 0.75 -16.76 -14.32
N GLY A 292 0.58 -16.03 -13.24
CA GLY A 292 -0.71 -15.98 -12.55
C GLY A 292 -1.78 -15.40 -13.48
N THR A 293 -2.76 -16.20 -13.91
CA THR A 293 -3.92 -15.68 -14.65
C THR A 293 -4.86 -15.01 -13.66
N THR A 294 -5.21 -13.74 -13.87
CA THR A 294 -6.25 -13.06 -13.07
C THR A 294 -7.38 -12.58 -13.98
N ASP A 295 -8.58 -12.44 -13.42
CA ASP A 295 -9.78 -12.01 -14.14
C ASP A 295 -9.77 -10.50 -14.49
N ASP A 296 -8.91 -9.68 -13.86
CA ASP A 296 -8.91 -8.21 -14.00
C ASP A 296 -7.50 -7.56 -14.13
N GLY A 297 -6.45 -8.35 -14.40
CA GLY A 297 -5.06 -7.87 -14.55
C GLY A 297 -4.06 -8.98 -14.93
N THR A 298 -2.93 -8.64 -15.55
CA THR A 298 -1.90 -9.64 -15.87
C THR A 298 -1.05 -9.93 -14.62
N GLY A 299 -1.21 -11.09 -13.99
CA GLY A 299 -0.23 -11.52 -12.96
C GLY A 299 1.17 -11.55 -13.57
N GLY A 300 2.20 -11.34 -12.74
CA GLY A 300 3.58 -11.45 -13.22
C GLY A 300 3.82 -12.83 -13.83
N ALA A 301 4.53 -12.88 -14.96
CA ALA A 301 5.00 -14.15 -15.49
C ALA A 301 5.88 -14.83 -14.42
N GLY A 302 5.66 -16.11 -14.15
CA GLY A 302 6.61 -16.85 -13.34
C GLY A 302 7.97 -16.90 -14.05
N GLY A 303 9.05 -17.04 -13.28
CA GLY A 303 10.38 -17.14 -13.86
C GLY A 303 10.47 -18.36 -14.79
N THR A 304 11.26 -18.24 -15.87
CA THR A 304 11.62 -19.38 -16.70
C THR A 304 12.40 -20.39 -15.87
N GLY A 305 12.05 -21.67 -15.97
CA GLY A 305 12.80 -22.78 -15.39
C GLY A 305 14.19 -22.88 -16.02
N GLY A 306 15.17 -23.36 -15.24
CA GLY A 306 16.53 -23.49 -15.73
C GLY A 306 16.64 -24.53 -16.85
N THR A 307 17.34 -24.22 -17.95
CA THR A 307 17.51 -25.13 -19.10
C THR A 307 18.63 -26.17 -18.91
N GLY A 308 19.01 -26.47 -17.66
CA GLY A 308 20.10 -27.38 -17.33
C GLY A 308 19.70 -28.85 -17.51
N ALA A 309 20.28 -29.52 -18.51
CA ALA A 309 20.10 -30.95 -18.71
C ALA A 309 20.79 -31.74 -17.59
N GLY A 310 20.03 -32.11 -16.56
CA GLY A 310 20.50 -33.04 -15.52
C GLY A 310 19.98 -32.77 -14.11
N ASP A 311 19.54 -31.54 -13.80
CA ASP A 311 19.38 -31.10 -12.41
C ASP A 311 18.06 -30.34 -12.15
N ASN A 312 17.49 -30.57 -10.96
CA ASN A 312 16.19 -30.08 -10.50
C ASN A 312 16.18 -28.57 -10.16
N ALA A 313 16.46 -27.69 -11.12
CA ALA A 313 16.38 -26.24 -10.92
C ALA A 313 14.95 -25.72 -11.17
N GLY A 314 14.19 -25.49 -10.10
CA GLY A 314 12.91 -24.79 -10.17
C GLY A 314 13.12 -23.27 -10.36
N GLY A 315 12.25 -22.61 -11.13
CA GLY A 315 12.26 -21.13 -11.25
C GLY A 315 11.65 -20.45 -10.02
N ALA A 316 12.05 -19.22 -9.72
CA ALA A 316 11.43 -18.46 -8.64
C ALA A 316 10.04 -17.92 -9.04
N GLY A 317 9.17 -17.81 -8.05
CA GLY A 317 7.78 -17.39 -8.18
C GLY A 317 7.65 -15.92 -8.54
N GLY A 318 6.75 -15.63 -9.50
CA GLY A 318 6.32 -14.27 -9.80
C GLY A 318 5.40 -13.71 -8.71
N GLY A 319 5.50 -12.41 -8.46
CA GLY A 319 4.66 -11.67 -7.53
C GLY A 319 3.19 -11.68 -7.93
N ALA A 320 2.32 -11.60 -6.92
CA ALA A 320 0.89 -11.43 -7.16
C ALA A 320 0.60 -10.09 -7.86
N GLY A 321 -0.43 -10.07 -8.71
CA GLY A 321 -1.01 -8.81 -9.17
C GLY A 321 -1.68 -8.04 -8.03
N GLY A 322 -1.84 -6.74 -8.22
CA GLY A 322 -2.47 -5.83 -7.28
C GLY A 322 -3.96 -5.60 -7.55
N TYR A 323 -4.46 -4.43 -7.19
CA TYR A 323 -5.90 -4.12 -7.24
C TYR A 323 -6.18 -2.75 -7.86
N ILE A 324 -7.25 -2.66 -8.64
CA ILE A 324 -7.62 -1.46 -9.40
C ILE A 324 -9.08 -1.13 -9.13
N VAL A 325 -9.36 0.13 -8.80
CA VAL A 325 -10.73 0.68 -8.84
C VAL A 325 -10.71 2.05 -9.47
N VAL A 326 -11.61 2.25 -10.42
CA VAL A 326 -11.93 3.55 -10.99
C VAL A 326 -13.43 3.71 -10.89
N SER A 327 -13.90 4.57 -10.00
CA SER A 327 -15.34 4.67 -9.71
C SER A 327 -15.79 6.11 -9.49
N LYS A 328 -17.02 6.38 -9.92
CA LYS A 328 -17.70 7.62 -9.60
C LYS A 328 -18.12 7.61 -8.13
N ASN A 329 -17.80 8.67 -7.40
CA ASN A 329 -18.34 8.93 -6.09
C ASN A 329 -19.79 9.42 -6.25
N THR A 330 -20.75 8.70 -5.66
CA THR A 330 -22.19 9.04 -5.74
C THR A 330 -22.70 9.74 -4.48
N LEU A 331 -21.84 9.95 -3.47
CA LEU A 331 -22.21 10.61 -2.22
C LEU A 331 -22.09 12.14 -2.29
N TYR A 332 -21.45 12.65 -3.34
CA TYR A 332 -21.23 14.08 -3.63
C TYR A 332 -21.68 14.37 -5.05
#